data_AF-A0A350QH12-F1
#
_entry.id   AF-A0A350QH12-F1
#
_cell.length_a   1.000
_cell.length_b   1.000
_cell.length_c   1.000
_cell.angle_alpha   90.00
_cell.angle_beta   90.00
_cell.angle_gamma   90.00
#
_symmetry.space_group_name_H-M   'P 1'
#
loop_
_entity.id
_entity.type
_entity.pdbx_description
1 polymer ?
#
loop_
_entity_poly.entity_id
_entity_poly.type
_entity_poly.pdbx_seq_one_letter_code
_entity_poly.pdbx_strand_id
1 'polypeptide(L)' 'GHSDTLPVTVADIAYHTKSVRAGAPDAFVIADLPFMSYATPEQAMQSVTPLMQAGANMVKLEGGDFLLPTI' A
#
# COMPACT_ATOMS: atom_id res chain seq x y z
N GLY A 1 9.00 -13.24 11.61
CA GLY A 1 7.78 -13.30 10.79
C GLY A 1 6.59 -13.40 11.71
N HIS A 2 5.50 -12.73 11.38
CA HIS A 2 4.22 -12.81 12.10
C HIS A 2 3.43 -14.07 11.69
N SER A 3 2.39 -14.40 12.44
CA SER A 3 1.46 -15.51 12.14
C SER A 3 0.56 -15.23 10.94
N ASP A 4 0.32 -13.95 10.65
CA ASP A 4 -0.57 -13.45 9.60
C ASP A 4 -0.12 -12.03 9.19
N THR A 5 -0.88 -11.38 8.30
CA THR A 5 -0.58 -10.05 7.74
C THR A 5 -1.19 -8.88 8.50
N LEU A 6 -2.01 -9.12 9.54
CA LEU A 6 -2.68 -8.06 10.29
C LEU A 6 -1.73 -7.06 10.96
N PRO A 7 -0.54 -7.46 11.46
CA PRO A 7 0.38 -6.52 12.11
C PRO A 7 1.15 -5.61 11.15
N VAL A 8 1.06 -5.84 9.83
CA VAL A 8 1.83 -5.08 8.83
C VAL A 8 1.31 -3.65 8.77
N THR A 9 2.21 -2.67 8.85
CA THR A 9 1.89 -1.25 8.82
C THR A 9 2.17 -0.61 7.46
N VAL A 10 1.61 0.57 7.20
CA VAL A 10 1.92 1.36 6.00
C VAL A 10 3.41 1.70 5.93
N ALA A 11 4.07 1.90 7.08
CA ALA A 11 5.50 2.15 7.15
C ALA A 11 6.33 0.94 6.72
N ASP A 12 5.90 -0.28 7.09
CA ASP A 12 6.55 -1.52 6.66
C ASP A 12 6.48 -1.66 5.14
N ILE A 13 5.29 -1.45 4.56
CA ILE A 13 5.13 -1.51 3.09
C ILE A 13 5.93 -0.40 2.40
N ALA A 14 5.96 0.82 2.94
CA ALA A 14 6.76 1.91 2.37
C ALA A 14 8.26 1.57 2.37
N TYR A 15 8.78 0.99 3.45
CA TYR A 15 10.17 0.55 3.55
C TYR A 15 10.52 -0.51 2.49
N HIS A 16 9.66 -1.51 2.32
CA HIS A 16 9.86 -2.55 1.32
C HIS A 16 9.67 -2.03 -0.12
N THR A 17 8.71 -1.14 -0.35
CA THR A 17 8.49 -0.49 -1.65
C THR A 17 9.74 0.28 -2.08
N LYS A 18 10.34 1.05 -1.18
CA LYS A 18 11.59 1.78 -1.43
C LYS A 18 12.74 0.83 -1.78
N SER A 19 12.83 -0.29 -1.06
CA SER A 19 13.85 -1.32 -1.31
C SER A 19 13.68 -1.96 -2.68
N VAL A 20 12.44 -2.28 -3.08
CA VAL A 20 12.12 -2.83 -4.41
C VAL A 20 12.43 -1.82 -5.52
N ARG A 21 11.99 -0.56 -5.38
CA ARG A 21 12.27 0.49 -6.37
C ARG A 21 13.78 0.67 -6.58
N ALA A 22 14.58 0.62 -5.52
CA ALA A 22 16.03 0.72 -5.64
C ALA A 22 16.65 -0.45 -6.42
N GLY A 23 16.13 -1.67 -6.25
CA GLY A 23 16.62 -2.87 -6.95
C GLY A 23 16.04 -3.08 -8.36
N ALA A 24 14.89 -2.47 -8.66
CA ALA A 24 14.18 -2.61 -9.93
C ALA A 24 13.66 -1.24 -10.41
N PRO A 25 14.55 -0.33 -10.82
CA PRO A 25 14.20 1.08 -11.09
C PRO A 25 13.21 1.25 -12.25
N ASP A 26 13.18 0.31 -13.20
CA ASP A 26 12.34 0.39 -14.40
C ASP A 26 11.08 -0.49 -14.33
N ALA A 27 10.93 -1.29 -13.26
CA ALA A 27 9.77 -2.14 -13.09
C ALA A 27 8.53 -1.32 -12.68
N PHE A 28 7.35 -1.80 -13.08
CA PHE A 28 6.08 -1.30 -12.57
C PHE A 28 5.84 -1.89 -11.17
N VAL A 29 5.90 -1.04 -10.14
CA VAL A 29 5.82 -1.47 -8.74
C VAL A 29 4.40 -1.24 -8.22
N ILE A 30 3.77 -2.31 -7.75
CA ILE A 30 2.47 -2.27 -7.06
C ILE A 30 2.75 -2.47 -5.57
N ALA A 31 2.29 -1.55 -4.73
CA ALA A 31 2.39 -1.65 -3.27
C ALA A 31 1.03 -2.00 -2.66
N ASP A 32 1.04 -2.77 -1.59
CA ASP A 32 -0.20 -3.15 -0.91
C ASP A 32 -0.62 -2.10 0.10
N LEU A 33 -1.92 -1.78 0.17
CA LEU A 33 -2.45 -1.11 1.35
C LEU A 33 -2.73 -2.17 2.43
N PRO A 34 -2.04 -2.12 3.58
CA PRO A 34 -2.20 -3.12 4.63
C PRO A 34 -3.57 -3.03 5.31
N PHE A 35 -3.92 -4.10 6.04
CA PHE A 35 -5.23 -4.28 6.65
C PHE A 35 -5.74 -3.03 7.36
N MET A 36 -6.95 -2.60 7.00
CA MET A 36 -7.66 -1.44 7.58
C MET A 36 -6.94 -0.09 7.48
N SER A 37 -5.91 0.05 6.63
CA SER A 37 -5.31 1.35 6.31
C SER A 37 -6.12 2.18 5.31
N TYR A 38 -7.33 1.73 4.97
CA TYR A 38 -8.17 2.26 3.90
C TYR A 38 -9.68 2.16 4.22
N ALA A 39 -10.04 2.30 5.51
CA ALA A 39 -11.43 2.17 5.97
C ALA A 39 -12.34 3.32 5.51
N THR A 40 -11.77 4.48 5.17
CA THR A 40 -12.48 5.59 4.49
C THR A 40 -11.66 6.06 3.27
N PRO A 41 -12.29 6.72 2.28
CA PRO A 41 -11.56 7.31 1.15
C PRO A 41 -10.44 8.25 1.61
N GLU A 42 -10.68 9.08 2.63
CA GLU A 42 -9.68 10.01 3.16
C GLU A 42 -8.50 9.27 3.80
N GLN A 43 -8.78 8.23 4.61
CA GLN A 43 -7.74 7.42 5.21
C GLN A 43 -6.94 6.66 4.14
N ALA A 44 -7.61 6.15 3.11
CA ALA A 44 -6.96 5.50 1.98
C ALA A 44 -5.96 6.46 1.31
N MET A 45 -6.40 7.68 0.98
CA MET A 45 -5.53 8.70 0.38
C MET A 45 -4.32 9.05 1.25
N GLN A 46 -4.51 9.17 2.57
CA GLN A 46 -3.42 9.39 3.51
C GLN A 46 -2.42 8.22 3.53
N SER A 47 -2.90 6.98 3.43
CA SER A 47 -2.07 5.78 3.42
C SER A 47 -1.36 5.53 2.08
N VAL A 48 -1.97 5.93 0.95
CA VAL A 48 -1.35 5.83 -0.39
C VAL A 48 -0.15 6.76 -0.52
N THR A 49 -0.23 7.96 0.06
CA THR A 49 0.81 9.00 -0.04
C THR A 49 2.23 8.49 0.24
N PRO A 50 2.54 7.87 1.40
CA PRO A 50 3.88 7.36 1.67
C PRO A 50 4.31 6.22 0.73
N LEU A 51 3.37 5.41 0.20
CA LEU A 51 3.71 4.32 -0.72
C LEU A 51 4.10 4.83 -2.10
N MET A 52 3.38 5.82 -2.61
CA MET A 52 3.72 6.49 -3.87
C MET A 52 5.05 7.24 -3.75
N GLN A 53 5.28 7.93 -2.63
CA GLN A 53 6.57 8.57 -2.32
C GLN A 53 7.72 7.57 -2.18
N ALA A 54 7.45 6.35 -1.72
CA ALA A 54 8.43 5.27 -1.67
C ALA A 54 8.75 4.67 -3.05
N GLY A 55 8.01 5.03 -4.09
CA GLY A 55 8.27 4.63 -5.48
C GLY A 55 7.29 3.61 -6.06
N ALA A 56 6.14 3.39 -5.43
CA ALA A 56 5.04 2.65 -6.04
C ALA A 56 4.46 3.41 -7.25
N ASN A 57 4.03 2.67 -8.26
CA ASN A 57 3.26 3.21 -9.39
C ASN A 57 1.75 3.02 -9.20
N MET A 58 1.36 2.06 -8.37
CA MET A 58 -0.03 1.69 -8.10
C MET A 58 -0.14 1.13 -6.68
N VAL A 59 -1.33 1.22 -6.10
CA VAL A 59 -1.68 0.54 -4.86
C VAL A 59 -2.71 -0.57 -5.09
N LYS A 60 -2.59 -1.66 -4.33
CA LYS A 60 -3.60 -2.71 -4.22
C LYS A 60 -4.41 -2.51 -2.94
N LEU A 61 -5.72 -2.73 -3.02
CA LEU A 61 -6.66 -2.76 -1.90
C LEU A 61 -7.46 -4.06 -1.98
N GLU A 62 -7.86 -4.61 -0.83
CA GLU A 62 -8.69 -5.81 -0.76
C GLU A 62 -10.09 -5.48 -0.21
N GLY A 63 -11.12 -5.79 -1.00
CA GLY A 63 -12.53 -5.59 -0.64
C GLY A 63 -13.45 -5.76 -1.84
N GLY A 64 -14.75 -5.54 -1.62
CA GLY A 64 -15.80 -5.66 -2.65
C GLY A 64 -16.53 -4.32 -2.86
N ASP A 65 -17.82 -4.38 -3.18
CA ASP A 65 -18.65 -3.21 -3.55
C ASP A 65 -18.60 -2.05 -2.54
N PHE A 66 -18.35 -2.33 -1.27
CA PHE A 66 -18.24 -1.30 -0.23
C PHE A 66 -17.05 -0.35 -0.42
N LEU A 67 -16.07 -0.71 -1.26
CA LEU A 67 -14.92 0.13 -1.61
C LEU A 67 -15.16 1.02 -2.84
N LEU A 68 -16.29 0.91 -3.54
CA LEU A 68 -16.57 1.74 -4.73
C LEU A 68 -16.40 3.25 -4.52
N PRO A 69 -16.72 3.85 -3.35
CA PRO A 69 -16.46 5.27 -3.12
C PRO A 69 -14.97 5.63 -3.02
N THR A 70 -14.08 4.64 -2.87
CA THR A 70 -12.64 4.79 -2.68
C THR A 70 -11.84 4.55 -3.96
N ILE A 71 -12.35 3.77 -4.93
CA ILE A 71 -11.63 3.32 -6.14
C ILE A 71 -12.07 4.02 -7.43
#